data_AF-A0A327KU88-F1
#
_entry.id   AF-A0A327KU88-F1
#
_cell.length_a   1.000
_cell.length_b   1.000
_cell.length_c   1.000
_cell.angle_alpha   90.00
_cell.angle_beta   90.00
_cell.angle_gamma   90.00
#
_symmetry.space_group_name_H-M   'P 1'
#
loop_
_entity.id
_entity.type
_entity.pdbx_description
1 polymer ?
#
loop_
_entity_poly.entity_id
_entity_poly.type
_entity_poly.pdbx_seq_one_letter_code
_entity_poly.pdbx_strand_id
1 'polypeptide(L)'
;CGRPRSGPIAGKAICTIHFADGTAVAAGSGIVARGVWELDGDRVCRRDAAETPDLRRCVRYERLAGRRYRNSDDVEFCIGPCP
;
A
#
# COMPACT_ATOMS: atom_id res chain seq x y z
N CYS A 1 -0.29 -8.27 -4.66
CA CYS A 1 -1.11 -7.44 -5.57
C CYS A 1 -2.54 -7.38 -5.05
N GLY A 2 -3.24 -6.27 -5.28
CA GLY A 2 -4.64 -6.08 -4.95
C GLY A 2 -5.35 -5.09 -5.86
N ARG A 3 -6.69 -5.08 -5.82
CA ARG A 3 -7.54 -4.14 -6.55
C ARG A 3 -8.36 -3.31 -5.55
N PRO A 4 -8.08 -2.00 -5.41
CA PRO A 4 -8.92 -1.11 -4.63
C PRO A 4 -10.35 -1.11 -5.17
N ARG A 5 -11.36 -1.02 -4.29
CA ARG A 5 -12.78 -0.94 -4.71
C ARG A 5 -13.34 0.48 -4.75
N SER A 6 -12.65 1.44 -4.13
CA SER A 6 -13.05 2.84 -4.06
C SER A 6 -11.84 3.77 -4.30
N GLY A 7 -12.12 5.05 -4.54
CA GLY A 7 -11.12 6.09 -4.75
C GLY A 7 -10.58 6.20 -6.19
N PRO A 8 -9.60 7.10 -6.44
CA PRO A 8 -9.12 7.45 -7.78
C PRO A 8 -8.53 6.29 -8.60
N ILE A 9 -8.13 5.20 -7.93
CA ILE A 9 -7.49 4.03 -8.53
C ILE A 9 -8.37 2.76 -8.42
N ALA A 10 -9.66 2.91 -8.18
CA ALA A 10 -10.60 1.79 -8.08
C ALA A 10 -10.57 0.88 -9.33
N GLY A 11 -10.63 -0.44 -9.11
CA GLY A 11 -10.61 -1.47 -10.15
C GLY A 11 -9.24 -1.74 -10.80
N LYS A 12 -8.24 -0.90 -10.55
CA LYS A 12 -6.88 -1.09 -11.09
C LYS A 12 -6.12 -2.14 -10.29
N ALA A 13 -5.41 -3.04 -10.99
CA ALA A 13 -4.55 -4.03 -10.34
C ALA A 13 -3.25 -3.36 -9.92
N ILE A 14 -2.99 -3.28 -8.61
CA ILE A 14 -1.79 -2.69 -8.04
C ILE A 14 -0.97 -3.77 -7.34
N CYS A 15 0.32 -3.86 -7.67
CA CYS A 15 1.26 -4.77 -7.04
C CYS A 15 2.30 -3.97 -6.27
N THR A 16 2.45 -4.25 -4.98
CA THR A 16 3.59 -3.79 -4.20
C THR A 16 4.71 -4.83 -4.30
N ILE A 17 5.88 -4.42 -4.77
CA ILE A 17 7.11 -5.21 -4.82
C ILE A 17 8.04 -4.66 -3.74
N HIS A 18 8.47 -5.49 -2.80
CA HIS A 18 9.40 -5.11 -1.74
C HIS A 18 10.83 -5.49 -2.13
N PHE A 19 11.77 -4.57 -1.92
CA PHE A 19 13.21 -4.78 -2.14
C PHE A 19 13.93 -5.04 -0.82
N ALA A 20 15.13 -5.64 -0.90
CA ALA A 20 15.94 -5.97 0.27
C ALA A 20 16.45 -4.73 1.05
N ASP A 21 16.44 -3.55 0.43
CA ASP A 21 16.82 -2.27 1.03
C ASP A 21 15.67 -1.59 1.81
N GLY A 22 14.53 -2.26 1.96
CA GLY A 22 13.35 -1.70 2.62
C GLY A 22 12.53 -0.76 1.74
N THR A 23 12.90 -0.57 0.46
CA THR A 23 12.06 0.16 -0.49
C THR A 23 10.96 -0.73 -1.06
N ALA A 24 9.89 -0.12 -1.54
CA ALA A 24 8.88 -0.83 -2.32
C ALA A 24 8.37 -0.01 -3.50
N VAL A 25 8.01 -0.72 -4.56
CA VAL A 25 7.38 -0.16 -5.76
C VAL A 25 5.93 -0.62 -5.82
N ALA A 26 5.00 0.33 -5.85
CA ALA A 26 3.63 0.07 -6.26
C ALA A 26 3.53 0.24 -7.78
N ALA A 27 3.26 -0.83 -8.50
CA ALA A 27 3.14 -0.86 -9.96
C ALA A 27 1.80 -1.43 -10.41
N GLY A 28 1.15 -0.78 -11.36
CA GLY A 28 -0.13 -1.25 -11.90
C GLY A 28 -0.77 -0.30 -12.89
N SER A 29 -1.29 -0.83 -14.01
CA SER A 29 -2.02 -0.06 -15.03
C SER A 29 -1.32 1.23 -15.50
N GLY A 30 0.01 1.19 -15.65
CA GLY A 30 0.83 2.33 -16.11
C GLY A 30 1.27 3.29 -15.00
N ILE A 31 0.88 3.06 -13.74
CA ILE A 31 1.29 3.87 -12.59
C ILE A 31 2.46 3.16 -11.88
N VAL A 32 3.54 3.90 -11.62
CA VAL A 32 4.71 3.45 -10.86
C VAL A 32 5.01 4.46 -9.76
N ALA A 33 5.03 4.03 -8.50
CA ALA A 33 5.45 4.86 -7.37
C ALA A 33 6.51 4.11 -6.54
N ARG A 34 7.68 4.73 -6.35
CA ARG A 34 8.78 4.22 -5.50
C ARG A 34 8.77 4.95 -4.16
N GLY A 35 9.17 4.27 -3.09
CA GLY A 35 9.38 4.90 -1.78
C GLY A 35 10.00 3.92 -0.77
N VAL A 36 10.31 4.42 0.42
CA VAL A 36 10.76 3.61 1.56
C VAL A 36 9.53 3.21 2.37
N TRP A 37 9.44 1.93 2.74
CA TRP A 37 8.33 1.38 3.51
C TRP A 37 8.85 0.71 4.78
N GLU A 38 8.46 1.26 5.93
CA GLU A 38 8.92 0.84 7.25
C GLU A 38 7.73 0.28 8.04
N LEU A 39 8.00 -0.70 8.91
CA LEU A 39 7.04 -1.17 9.90
C LEU A 39 7.25 -0.39 11.19
N ASP A 40 6.18 0.21 11.72
CA ASP A 40 6.17 0.93 12.99
C ASP A 40 5.02 0.41 13.85
N GLY A 41 5.31 -0.60 14.67
CA GLY A 41 4.30 -1.32 15.45
C GLY A 41 3.25 -2.00 14.56
N ASP A 42 2.01 -1.52 14.62
CA ASP A 42 0.87 -2.00 13.82
C ASP A 42 0.59 -1.16 12.56
N ARG A 43 1.54 -0.29 12.20
CA ARG A 43 1.43 0.64 11.07
C ARG A 43 2.48 0.33 10.02
N VAL A 44 2.14 0.67 8.79
CA VAL A 44 3.10 0.73 7.69
C VAL A 44 3.33 2.20 7.35
N CYS A 45 4.57 2.64 7.48
CA CYS A 45 4.98 4.01 7.20
C CYS A 45 5.65 4.09 5.83
N ARG A 46 5.20 5.02 5.00
CA ARG A 46 5.78 5.30 3.69
C ARG A 46 6.34 6.71 3.67
N ARG A 47 7.51 6.87 3.05
CA ARG A 47 8.04 8.17 2.62
C ARG A 47 8.65 8.07 1.23
N ASP A 48 8.85 9.20 0.56
CA ASP A 48 9.75 9.25 -0.58
C ASP A 48 11.18 8.92 -0.12
N ALA A 49 11.99 8.35 -1.02
CA ALA A 49 13.38 8.07 -0.73
C ALA A 49 14.21 9.34 -0.50
N ALA A 50 13.81 10.46 -1.12
CA ALA A 50 14.45 11.77 -0.95
C ALA A 50 13.98 12.54 0.30
N GLU A 51 12.89 12.10 0.94
CA GLU A 51 12.31 12.77 2.11
C GLU A 51 12.98 12.33 3.42
N THR A 52 13.01 13.25 4.39
CA THR A 52 13.50 12.98 5.75
C THR A 52 12.53 12.06 6.52
N PRO A 53 12.99 11.28 7.51
CA PRO A 53 12.18 10.28 8.20
C PRO A 53 10.91 10.82 8.90
N ASP A 54 10.95 12.09 9.33
CA ASP A 54 9.85 12.80 9.98
C ASP A 54 8.66 13.07 9.03
N LEU A 55 8.88 13.03 7.72
CA LEU A 55 7.83 13.20 6.71
C LEU A 55 7.12 11.88 6.34
N ARG A 56 7.39 10.79 7.08
CA ARG A 56 6.72 9.51 6.84
C ARG A 56 5.21 9.60 7.07
N ARG A 57 4.45 9.14 6.08
CA ARG A 57 3.00 8.91 6.21
C ARG A 57 2.76 7.48 6.66
N CYS A 58 2.23 7.33 7.88
CA CYS A 58 1.91 6.03 8.45
C CYS A 58 0.44 5.69 8.26
N VAL A 59 0.18 4.48 7.78
CA VAL A 59 -1.16 3.96 7.51
C VAL A 59 -1.37 2.69 8.32
N ARG A 60 -2.48 2.61 9.03
CA ARG A 60 -2.90 1.39 9.75
C ARG A 60 -3.73 0.52 8.82
N TYR A 61 -3.57 -0.79 8.89
CA TYR A 61 -4.36 -1.74 8.11
C TYR A 61 -5.17 -2.64 9.03
N GLU A 62 -6.48 -2.68 8.82
CA GLU A 62 -7.41 -3.60 9.45
C GLU A 62 -7.73 -4.74 8.48
N ARG A 63 -7.68 -5.98 8.98
CA ARG A 63 -8.15 -7.13 8.22
C ARG A 63 -9.67 -7.22 8.35
N LEU A 64 -10.35 -7.01 7.24
CA LEU A 64 -11.77 -7.35 7.08
C LEU A 64 -11.86 -8.86 6.72
N ALA A 65 -13.05 -9.44 6.65
CA ALA A 65 -13.17 -10.90 6.45
C ALA A 65 -12.41 -11.45 5.21
N GLY A 66 -11.85 -12.66 5.34
CA GLY A 66 -11.18 -13.36 4.24
C GLY A 66 -9.85 -12.71 3.83
N ARG A 67 -9.76 -12.30 2.56
CA ARG A 67 -8.59 -11.63 1.95
C ARG A 67 -8.78 -10.11 1.78
N ARG A 68 -9.77 -9.53 2.46
CA ARG A 68 -10.10 -8.10 2.41
C ARG A 68 -9.39 -7.34 3.53
N TYR A 69 -8.99 -6.12 3.22
CA TYR A 69 -8.28 -5.22 4.12
C TYR A 69 -8.82 -3.82 3.93
N ARG A 70 -8.83 -3.03 5.01
CA ARG A 70 -9.14 -1.60 5.01
C ARG A 70 -7.98 -0.85 5.61
N ASN A 71 -7.59 0.27 5.01
CA ASN A 71 -6.57 1.13 5.59
C ASN A 71 -7.20 2.28 6.39
N SER A 72 -6.41 3.03 7.17
CA SER A 72 -6.90 4.16 7.97
C SER A 72 -7.41 5.36 7.15
N ASP A 73 -7.20 5.36 5.83
CA ASP A 73 -7.79 6.31 4.89
C ASP A 73 -9.15 5.80 4.33
N ASP A 74 -9.73 4.75 4.93
CA ASP A 74 -10.97 4.07 4.54
C ASP A 74 -10.93 3.43 3.13
N VAL A 75 -9.73 3.15 2.62
CA VAL A 75 -9.55 2.45 1.35
C VAL A 75 -9.58 0.94 1.57
N GLU A 76 -10.58 0.29 0.98
CA GLU A 76 -10.69 -1.16 0.99
C GLU A 76 -10.05 -1.81 -0.25
N PHE A 77 -9.27 -2.85 0.00
CA PHE A 77 -8.65 -3.67 -1.04
C PHE A 77 -8.64 -5.15 -0.65
N CYS A 78 -8.33 -5.99 -1.63
CA CYS A 78 -8.21 -7.44 -1.47
C CYS A 78 -6.83 -7.89 -1.95
N ILE A 79 -6.22 -8.87 -1.29
CA ILE A 79 -4.93 -9.45 -1.70
C ILE A 79 -5.17 -10.82 -2.35
N GLY A 80 -4.73 -10.99 -3.60
CA GLY A 80 -4.95 -12.22 -4.40
C GLY A 80 -6.16 -12.12 -5.35
N PRO A 81 -6.71 -13.23 -5.87
CA PRO A 81 -7.95 -13.21 -6.63
C PRO A 81 -9.06 -12.58 -5.77
N CYS A 82 -9.60 -11.48 -6.28
CA CYS A 82 -10.74 -10.80 -5.70
C CYS A 82 -12.00 -11.31 -6.40
N PRO A 83 -13.07 -11.70 -5.67
CA PRO A 83 -14.38 -11.91 -6.27
C PRO A 83 -14.90 -10.61 -6.91
#